data_AF-A0A1W6MX68-F1
#
_entry.id   AF-A0A1W6MX68-F1
#
_cell.length_a   1.000
_cell.length_b   1.000
_cell.length_c   1.000
_cell.angle_alpha   90.00
_cell.angle_beta   90.00
_cell.angle_gamma   90.00
#
_symmetry.space_group_name_H-M   'P 1'
#
loop_
_entity.id
_entity.type
_entity.pdbx_description
1 polymer ?
#
loop_
_entity_poly.entity_id
_entity_poly.type
_entity_poly.pdbx_seq_one_letter_code
_entity_poly.pdbx_strand_id
1 'polypeptide(L)'
;MCADFTELAMKIRLWLLACAAAWAMILIAAPLPARANCPIDQGLRTCGDTCIALSQCCNDQDCFQGQFCDGLRACNPSFGTRPLINVGSGKCFAPTPPQGGDIGWAGVPIQQRTCASTSNEQSYTIEPLGFMNPGCPGWWCPGCICVPDTEGFFIRNKATGLCLDARDGAKNDGSVVQQWTCRDKNAHSMVWTIERGDFSGADWRSIKLRNFNSGLCLDVRSGSSDEFAQLQQYHCTSNNAAQNFRQGAP
;
A
#
# COMPACT_ATOMS: atom_id res chain seq x y z
N MET A 1 -45.65 17.57 -62.89
CA MET A 1 -44.46 16.80 -62.46
C MET A 1 -43.63 17.72 -61.58
N CYS A 2 -43.51 17.41 -60.28
CA CYS A 2 -42.69 18.15 -59.32
C CYS A 2 -41.23 17.66 -59.36
N ALA A 3 -40.28 18.59 -59.37
CA ALA A 3 -38.97 18.59 -58.66
C ALA A 3 -38.20 19.83 -59.19
N ASP A 4 -38.03 20.93 -58.45
CA ASP A 4 -37.16 21.14 -57.27
C ASP A 4 -35.73 21.58 -57.66
N PHE A 5 -35.42 22.87 -57.47
CA PHE A 5 -34.06 23.43 -57.49
C PHE A 5 -33.89 24.61 -56.51
N THR A 6 -34.82 24.80 -55.57
CA THR A 6 -34.66 25.78 -54.48
C THR A 6 -33.94 25.22 -53.26
N GLU A 7 -33.68 23.91 -53.23
CA GLU A 7 -32.97 23.23 -52.13
C GLU A 7 -31.44 23.41 -52.12
N LEU A 8 -30.81 23.79 -53.24
CA LEU A 8 -29.34 23.77 -53.36
C LEU A 8 -28.66 25.00 -52.72
N ALA A 9 -29.32 26.16 -52.73
CA ALA A 9 -28.72 27.41 -52.25
C ALA A 9 -28.71 27.57 -50.71
N MET A 10 -29.63 26.90 -50.01
CA MET A 10 -29.71 26.94 -48.54
C MET A 10 -28.79 25.91 -47.87
N LYS A 11 -28.46 24.80 -48.56
CA LYS A 11 -27.53 23.76 -48.08
C LYS A 11 -26.06 24.21 -48.10
N ILE A 12 -25.66 25.11 -49.01
CA ILE A 12 -24.27 25.60 -49.12
C ILE A 12 -23.91 26.57 -47.97
N ARG A 13 -24.86 27.39 -47.49
CA ARG A 13 -24.62 28.29 -46.34
C ARG A 13 -24.59 27.56 -44.99
N LEU A 14 -25.30 26.43 -44.85
CA LEU A 14 -25.20 25.58 -43.65
C LEU A 14 -23.90 24.78 -43.60
N TRP A 15 -23.33 24.42 -44.75
CA TRP A 15 -22.04 23.72 -44.83
C TRP A 15 -20.83 24.59 -44.48
N LEU A 16 -20.86 25.88 -44.84
CA LEU A 16 -19.75 26.81 -44.54
C LEU A 16 -19.68 27.23 -43.06
N LEU A 17 -20.79 27.16 -42.32
CA LEU A 17 -20.81 27.43 -40.87
C LEU A 17 -20.57 26.16 -40.02
N ALA A 18 -20.82 24.97 -40.56
CA ALA A 18 -20.51 23.70 -39.90
C ALA A 18 -19.01 23.34 -39.93
N CYS A 19 -18.23 23.89 -40.89
CA CYS A 19 -16.78 23.65 -40.97
C CYS A 19 -15.95 24.53 -40.00
N ALA A 20 -16.50 25.65 -39.50
CA ALA A 20 -15.79 26.57 -38.63
C ALA A 20 -16.05 26.34 -37.11
N ALA A 21 -17.01 25.48 -36.76
CA ALA A 21 -17.40 25.22 -35.37
C ALA A 21 -17.01 23.82 -34.84
N ALA A 22 -16.23 23.05 -35.60
CA ALA A 22 -15.68 21.75 -35.18
C ALA A 22 -14.20 21.82 -34.73
N TRP A 23 -13.62 23.03 -34.68
CA TRP A 23 -12.20 23.25 -34.33
C TRP A 23 -12.01 24.08 -33.04
N ALA A 24 -13.04 24.22 -32.22
CA ALA A 24 -12.93 24.88 -30.92
C ALA A 24 -13.55 24.03 -29.81
N MET A 25 -12.66 23.51 -28.94
CA MET A 25 -12.93 23.09 -27.57
C MET A 25 -13.77 21.83 -27.34
N ILE A 26 -13.18 20.65 -27.56
CA ILE A 26 -13.10 19.60 -26.52
C ILE A 26 -11.73 18.90 -26.68
N LEU A 27 -10.70 19.51 -26.10
CA LEU A 27 -9.46 18.83 -25.75
C LEU A 27 -9.73 18.00 -24.49
N ILE A 28 -10.44 16.87 -24.63
CA ILE A 28 -10.23 15.77 -23.69
C ILE A 28 -9.06 15.02 -24.27
N ALA A 29 -7.87 15.26 -23.70
CA ALA A 29 -6.66 14.53 -24.03
C ALA A 29 -6.94 13.04 -23.87
N ALA A 30 -7.10 12.33 -24.99
CA ALA A 30 -7.03 10.88 -24.97
C ALA A 30 -5.60 10.51 -24.55
N PRO A 31 -5.42 9.59 -23.58
CA PRO A 31 -4.09 9.22 -23.12
C PRO A 31 -3.27 8.64 -24.28
N LEU A 32 -2.11 9.24 -24.54
CA LEU A 32 -1.14 8.76 -25.53
C LEU A 32 -0.33 7.59 -24.93
N PRO A 33 -0.03 6.53 -25.72
CA PRO A 33 0.79 5.41 -25.24
C PRO A 33 2.22 5.86 -24.92
N ALA A 34 2.69 5.58 -23.70
CA ALA A 34 3.84 6.23 -23.08
C ALA A 34 5.24 5.88 -23.63
N ARG A 35 5.39 5.00 -24.62
CA ARG A 35 6.72 4.45 -24.90
C ARG A 35 7.72 5.34 -25.67
N ALA A 36 7.43 6.62 -25.96
CA ALA A 36 8.50 7.49 -26.47
C ALA A 36 8.38 9.01 -26.25
N ASN A 37 7.21 9.64 -26.20
CA ASN A 37 7.12 11.10 -26.40
C ASN A 37 6.17 11.82 -25.45
N CYS A 38 6.45 11.78 -24.14
CA CYS A 38 5.68 12.58 -23.20
C CYS A 38 6.11 14.06 -23.25
N PRO A 39 5.20 15.02 -23.52
CA PRO A 39 5.55 16.44 -23.63
C PRO A 39 5.87 17.06 -22.27
N ILE A 40 7.15 17.00 -21.87
CA ILE A 40 7.65 17.53 -20.58
C ILE A 40 7.45 19.06 -20.51
N ASP A 41 7.55 19.73 -21.66
CA ASP A 41 7.38 21.18 -21.85
C ASP A 41 5.93 21.66 -21.60
N GLN A 42 4.95 20.76 -21.70
CA GLN A 42 3.55 21.04 -21.35
C GLN A 42 3.18 20.62 -19.92
N GLY A 43 4.17 20.28 -19.09
CA GLY A 43 3.94 19.88 -17.69
C GLY A 43 3.39 18.46 -17.53
N LEU A 44 3.42 17.63 -18.59
CA LEU A 44 3.02 16.23 -18.56
C LEU A 44 4.20 15.32 -18.17
N ARG A 45 3.88 14.13 -17.64
CA ARG A 45 4.84 13.07 -17.26
C ARG A 45 4.30 11.69 -17.64
N THR A 46 5.21 10.75 -17.85
CA THR A 46 4.87 9.34 -18.09
C THR A 46 4.46 8.69 -16.77
N CYS A 47 3.23 8.21 -16.69
CA CYS A 47 2.65 7.51 -15.55
C CYS A 47 2.06 6.20 -16.07
N GLY A 48 2.80 5.10 -15.85
CA GLY A 48 2.59 3.82 -16.51
C GLY A 48 2.69 3.92 -18.03
N ASP A 49 1.64 3.46 -18.72
CA ASP A 49 1.54 3.51 -20.18
C ASP A 49 0.87 4.80 -20.70
N THR A 50 0.67 5.82 -19.86
CA THR A 50 -0.04 7.06 -20.22
C THR A 50 0.74 8.34 -19.90
N CYS A 51 0.42 9.43 -20.61
CA CYS A 51 0.97 10.77 -20.40
C CYS A 51 -0.09 11.72 -19.83
N ILE A 52 0.06 12.14 -18.57
CA ILE A 52 -0.89 13.02 -17.86
C ILE A 52 -0.17 14.05 -16.98
N ALA A 53 -0.90 15.05 -16.44
CA ALA A 53 -0.31 16.10 -15.60
C ALA A 53 0.20 15.53 -14.26
N LEU A 54 1.26 16.10 -13.69
CA LEU A 54 1.84 15.64 -12.41
C LEU A 54 0.81 15.56 -11.27
N SER A 55 -0.17 16.48 -11.24
CA SER A 55 -1.27 16.49 -10.27
C SER A 55 -2.31 15.38 -10.50
N GLN A 56 -2.33 14.77 -11.67
CA GLN A 56 -3.23 13.68 -12.07
C GLN A 56 -2.54 12.31 -12.01
N CYS A 57 -1.21 12.27 -12.03
CA CYS A 57 -0.38 11.06 -11.94
C CYS A 57 -0.39 10.35 -10.59
N CYS A 58 -0.68 11.07 -9.51
CA CYS A 58 -0.66 10.52 -8.16
C CYS A 58 -2.05 10.68 -7.55
N ASN A 59 -3.01 9.86 -7.99
CA ASN A 59 -4.11 9.48 -7.11
C ASN A 59 -3.61 8.36 -6.19
N ASP A 60 -4.20 8.19 -5.01
CA ASP A 60 -3.69 7.18 -4.06
C ASP A 60 -3.72 5.74 -4.65
N GLN A 61 -4.55 5.48 -5.69
CA GLN A 61 -4.66 4.19 -6.40
C GLN A 61 -3.39 3.84 -7.21
N ASP A 62 -2.77 4.82 -7.85
CA ASP A 62 -1.57 4.64 -8.67
C ASP A 62 -0.28 4.57 -7.83
N CYS A 63 -0.32 5.15 -6.63
CA CYS A 63 0.76 5.18 -5.64
C CYS A 63 1.17 3.78 -5.14
N PHE A 64 0.21 2.86 -5.03
CA PHE A 64 0.44 1.48 -4.56
C PHE A 64 0.95 0.53 -5.65
N GLN A 65 0.97 0.97 -6.92
CA GLN A 65 1.29 0.11 -8.06
C GLN A 65 2.78 -0.16 -8.26
N GLY A 66 3.68 0.43 -7.44
CA GLY A 66 5.12 0.38 -7.68
C GLY A 66 5.57 1.28 -8.84
N GLN A 67 4.69 2.17 -9.31
CA GLN A 67 5.09 3.27 -10.19
C GLN A 67 5.53 4.41 -9.29
N PHE A 68 6.85 4.58 -9.19
CA PHE A 68 7.46 5.79 -8.64
C PHE A 68 6.85 7.00 -9.36
N CYS A 69 6.19 7.91 -8.64
CA CYS A 69 5.86 9.23 -9.17
C CYS A 69 7.18 10.00 -9.42
N ASP A 70 7.76 9.79 -10.60
CA ASP A 70 8.77 10.65 -11.25
C ASP A 70 10.11 10.86 -10.51
N GLY A 71 10.72 9.81 -9.91
CA GLY A 71 12.14 9.78 -9.50
C GLY A 71 12.63 10.85 -8.50
N LEU A 72 11.77 11.79 -8.11
CA LEU A 72 12.06 12.98 -7.31
C LEU A 72 11.02 13.19 -6.20
N ARG A 73 9.90 12.45 -6.22
CA ARG A 73 8.97 12.32 -5.09
C ARG A 73 8.59 10.86 -4.93
N ALA A 74 8.94 10.28 -3.79
CA ALA A 74 8.25 9.07 -3.38
C ALA A 74 6.76 9.38 -3.31
N CYS A 75 5.98 8.67 -4.11
CA CYS A 75 4.65 8.24 -3.74
C CYS A 75 4.69 7.92 -2.23
N ASN A 76 4.17 8.84 -1.42
CA ASN A 76 4.01 8.65 0.00
C ASN A 76 2.53 8.32 0.15
N PRO A 77 2.09 7.05 -0.01
CA PRO A 77 0.77 6.68 0.50
C PRO A 77 0.83 7.19 1.91
N SER A 78 -0.04 8.11 2.30
CA SER A 78 0.09 8.75 3.60
C SER A 78 -0.13 7.67 4.66
N PHE A 79 0.94 6.95 5.00
CA PHE A 79 1.06 5.90 5.99
C PHE A 79 1.10 6.60 7.35
N GLY A 80 0.10 7.44 7.56
CA GLY A 80 -0.17 8.06 8.83
C GLY A 80 -0.44 6.98 9.85
N THR A 81 -0.34 7.37 11.10
CA THR A 81 -0.55 6.44 12.20
C THR A 81 -2.03 6.09 12.29
N ARG A 82 -2.38 4.90 11.84
CA ARG A 82 -3.76 4.45 11.61
C ARG A 82 -3.94 3.02 12.08
N PRO A 83 -5.18 2.58 12.38
CA PRO A 83 -5.42 1.19 12.68
C PRO A 83 -5.05 0.28 11.50
N LEU A 84 -4.35 -0.83 11.79
CA LEU A 84 -4.13 -1.88 10.80
C LEU A 84 -5.25 -2.90 10.94
N ILE A 85 -6.00 -3.11 9.85
CA ILE A 85 -7.27 -3.82 9.82
C ILE A 85 -7.12 -5.07 8.95
N ASN A 86 -7.51 -6.24 9.46
CA ASN A 86 -7.64 -7.43 8.62
C ASN A 86 -8.84 -7.29 7.68
N VAL A 87 -8.66 -7.57 6.40
CA VAL A 87 -9.74 -7.49 5.40
C VAL A 87 -10.81 -8.55 5.65
N GLY A 88 -10.42 -9.76 6.07
CA GLY A 88 -11.38 -10.86 6.32
C GLY A 88 -12.28 -10.64 7.53
N SER A 89 -11.73 -10.23 8.66
CA SER A 89 -12.48 -10.04 9.91
C SER A 89 -13.00 -8.62 10.12
N GLY A 90 -12.43 -7.62 9.43
CA GLY A 90 -12.69 -6.21 9.67
C GLY A 90 -12.19 -5.70 11.03
N LYS A 91 -11.39 -6.50 11.75
CA LYS A 91 -10.88 -6.17 13.09
C LYS A 91 -9.51 -5.50 13.03
N CYS A 92 -9.24 -4.70 14.06
CA CYS A 92 -8.02 -3.95 14.23
C CYS A 92 -7.03 -4.72 15.10
N PHE A 93 -5.73 -4.55 14.86
CA PHE A 93 -4.70 -5.23 15.64
C PHE A 93 -4.25 -4.42 16.84
N ALA A 94 -3.92 -5.08 17.93
CA ALA A 94 -3.32 -4.45 19.09
C ALA A 94 -2.45 -5.41 19.91
N PRO A 95 -1.45 -4.89 20.64
CA PRO A 95 -0.78 -5.66 21.66
C PRO A 95 -1.79 -6.07 22.74
N THR A 96 -1.83 -7.36 23.06
CA THR A 96 -2.70 -7.90 24.12
C THR A 96 -1.83 -8.65 25.13
N PRO A 97 -1.49 -8.04 26.28
CA PRO A 97 -0.65 -8.69 27.27
C PRO A 97 -1.41 -9.83 27.96
N PRO A 98 -0.69 -10.82 28.52
CA PRO A 98 -1.29 -11.79 29.42
C PRO A 98 -1.93 -11.09 30.63
N GLN A 99 -2.80 -11.80 31.36
CA GLN A 99 -3.54 -11.23 32.49
C GLN A 99 -2.59 -10.55 33.50
N GLY A 100 -2.85 -9.27 33.79
CA GLY A 100 -2.01 -8.46 34.69
C GLY A 100 -0.73 -7.90 34.05
N GLY A 101 -0.52 -8.10 32.75
CA GLY A 101 0.60 -7.54 32.01
C GLY A 101 0.33 -6.16 31.41
N ASP A 102 1.40 -5.49 31.01
CA ASP A 102 1.37 -4.14 30.44
C ASP A 102 1.58 -4.19 28.91
N ILE A 103 0.83 -3.35 28.19
CA ILE A 103 0.96 -3.26 26.73
C ILE A 103 2.31 -2.70 26.28
N GLY A 104 3.12 -2.08 27.12
CA GLY A 104 4.44 -1.54 26.79
C GLY A 104 5.56 -2.58 26.84
N TRP A 105 5.27 -3.82 27.24
CA TRP A 105 6.29 -4.86 27.33
C TRP A 105 6.66 -5.42 25.95
N ALA A 106 7.97 -5.61 25.76
CA ALA A 106 8.49 -6.39 24.65
C ALA A 106 8.05 -7.86 24.81
N GLY A 107 7.57 -8.46 23.72
CA GLY A 107 7.13 -9.86 23.68
C GLY A 107 5.63 -10.05 23.71
N VAL A 108 4.88 -8.97 23.98
CA VAL A 108 3.42 -9.00 24.00
C VAL A 108 2.89 -9.40 22.62
N PRO A 109 2.03 -10.43 22.55
CA PRO A 109 1.47 -10.87 21.27
C PRO A 109 0.54 -9.81 20.68
N ILE A 110 0.50 -9.77 19.35
CA ILE A 110 -0.48 -8.96 18.64
C ILE A 110 -1.72 -9.79 18.36
N GLN A 111 -2.88 -9.27 18.70
CA GLN A 111 -4.17 -9.93 18.48
C GLN A 111 -5.14 -8.96 17.81
N GLN A 112 -6.10 -9.52 17.06
CA GLN A 112 -7.17 -8.71 16.50
C GLN A 112 -8.30 -8.49 17.49
N ARG A 113 -8.96 -7.34 17.43
CA ARG A 113 -10.15 -7.01 18.21
C ARG A 113 -10.98 -5.95 17.53
N THR A 114 -12.21 -5.73 18.01
CA THR A 114 -13.09 -4.69 17.49
C THR A 114 -12.36 -3.34 17.41
N CYS A 115 -12.49 -2.68 16.26
CA CYS A 115 -11.85 -1.40 15.99
C CYS A 115 -12.41 -0.29 16.89
N ALA A 116 -11.51 0.47 17.50
CA ALA A 116 -11.80 1.64 18.33
C ALA A 116 -11.18 2.87 17.65
N SER A 117 -12.03 3.80 17.21
CA SER A 117 -11.66 4.94 16.34
C SER A 117 -10.65 5.92 16.94
N THR A 118 -10.44 5.93 18.26
CA THR A 118 -9.49 6.81 18.96
C THR A 118 -8.35 6.05 19.64
N SER A 119 -8.22 4.74 19.40
CA SER A 119 -7.22 3.92 20.08
C SER A 119 -5.83 4.06 19.47
N ASN A 120 -4.91 4.65 20.23
CA ASN A 120 -3.49 4.64 19.91
C ASN A 120 -2.92 3.21 19.95
N GLU A 121 -3.44 2.33 20.81
CA GLU A 121 -2.99 0.93 20.91
C GLU A 121 -3.28 0.13 19.65
N GLN A 122 -4.33 0.51 18.92
CA GLN A 122 -4.70 -0.15 17.67
C GLN A 122 -4.01 0.47 16.45
N SER A 123 -3.34 1.61 16.61
CA SER A 123 -2.79 2.41 15.51
C SER A 123 -1.31 2.11 15.28
N TYR A 124 -0.91 2.02 14.02
CA TYR A 124 0.47 1.75 13.61
C TYR A 124 0.94 2.75 12.56
N THR A 125 2.19 3.16 12.67
CA THR A 125 2.94 3.87 11.63
C THR A 125 3.73 2.85 10.82
N ILE A 126 3.66 2.94 9.50
CA ILE A 126 4.52 2.18 8.60
C ILE A 126 5.70 3.10 8.27
N GLU A 127 6.85 2.82 8.88
CA GLU A 127 8.06 3.63 8.77
C GLU A 127 9.00 3.02 7.71
N PRO A 128 9.28 3.72 6.60
CA PRO A 128 10.22 3.24 5.60
C PRO A 128 11.64 3.20 6.18
N LEU A 129 12.34 2.11 5.92
CA LEU A 129 13.77 1.97 6.24
C LEU A 129 14.66 2.45 5.09
N GLY A 130 14.06 2.80 3.95
CA GLY A 130 14.73 3.07 2.69
C GLY A 130 15.18 1.79 1.98
N PHE A 131 15.88 1.96 0.85
CA PHE A 131 16.60 0.87 0.22
C PHE A 131 17.75 0.47 1.12
N MET A 132 17.69 -0.73 1.66
CA MET A 132 18.79 -1.24 2.44
C MET A 132 19.88 -1.64 1.44
N ASN A 133 21.11 -1.20 1.70
CA ASN A 133 22.20 -1.32 0.74
C ASN A 133 22.79 -2.75 0.79
N PRO A 134 23.03 -3.42 -0.35
CA PRO A 134 23.68 -4.74 -0.42
C PRO A 134 25.12 -4.82 0.13
N GLY A 135 25.75 -3.69 0.52
CA GLY A 135 27.15 -3.62 0.95
C GLY A 135 27.45 -3.77 2.45
N CYS A 136 26.46 -4.02 3.32
CA CYS A 136 26.69 -4.04 4.77
C CYS A 136 26.89 -5.48 5.29
N PRO A 137 28.07 -5.87 5.80
CA PRO A 137 28.26 -7.20 6.38
C PRO A 137 27.58 -7.27 7.76
N GLY A 138 26.30 -7.67 7.84
CA GLY A 138 25.45 -7.66 9.05
C GLY A 138 26.05 -8.17 10.39
N TRP A 139 27.21 -8.80 10.37
CA TRP A 139 28.00 -9.24 11.52
C TRP A 139 28.75 -8.09 12.25
N TRP A 140 29.02 -6.95 11.60
CA TRP A 140 29.78 -5.84 12.17
C TRP A 140 28.93 -4.80 12.94
N CYS A 141 27.61 -4.89 12.86
CA CYS A 141 26.72 -4.02 13.61
C CYS A 141 25.44 -4.76 14.02
N PRO A 142 25.36 -5.21 15.29
CA PRO A 142 24.14 -5.76 15.85
C PRO A 142 22.98 -4.75 15.69
N GLY A 143 21.91 -5.15 14.99
CA GLY A 143 20.74 -4.30 14.72
C GLY A 143 20.77 -3.53 13.40
N CYS A 144 21.83 -3.64 12.60
CA CYS A 144 21.79 -3.22 11.21
C CYS A 144 20.93 -4.15 10.37
N ILE A 145 20.18 -3.56 9.44
CA ILE A 145 19.37 -4.29 8.50
C ILE A 145 20.02 -4.18 7.13
N CYS A 146 20.37 -5.33 6.57
CA CYS A 146 21.08 -5.43 5.30
C CYS A 146 20.21 -6.31 4.39
N VAL A 147 19.49 -5.68 3.46
CA VAL A 147 18.65 -6.40 2.49
C VAL A 147 19.01 -5.95 1.08
N PRO A 148 18.98 -6.82 0.07
CA PRO A 148 19.23 -6.41 -1.31
C PRO A 148 17.99 -5.68 -1.87
N ASP A 149 18.19 -4.44 -2.34
CA ASP A 149 17.36 -3.62 -3.25
C ASP A 149 15.85 -3.57 -3.02
N THR A 150 15.37 -4.01 -1.86
CA THR A 150 13.95 -4.05 -1.50
C THR A 150 13.68 -3.02 -0.41
N GLU A 151 12.65 -2.20 -0.61
CA GLU A 151 12.17 -1.31 0.43
C GLU A 151 11.51 -2.13 1.55
N GLY A 152 12.01 -1.98 2.77
CA GLY A 152 11.42 -2.61 3.95
C GLY A 152 10.98 -1.57 4.96
N PHE A 153 10.09 -2.01 5.84
CA PHE A 153 9.36 -1.15 6.74
C PHE A 153 9.42 -1.68 8.17
N PHE A 154 9.46 -0.76 9.13
CA PHE A 154 8.99 -1.04 10.47
C PHE A 154 7.53 -0.69 10.59
N ILE A 155 6.78 -1.54 11.28
CA ILE A 155 5.38 -1.30 11.59
C ILE A 155 5.32 -1.00 13.08
N ARG A 156 5.37 0.29 13.44
CA ARG A 156 5.51 0.75 14.81
C ARG A 156 4.14 1.04 15.42
N ASN A 157 3.84 0.44 16.56
CA ASN A 157 2.65 0.77 17.32
C ASN A 157 2.72 2.19 17.91
N LYS A 158 1.64 2.96 17.80
CA LYS A 158 1.58 4.36 18.25
C LYS A 158 1.65 4.50 19.77
N ALA A 159 1.00 3.60 20.51
CA ALA A 159 0.94 3.69 21.97
C ALA A 159 2.26 3.26 22.61
N THR A 160 2.89 2.21 22.10
CA THR A 160 4.05 1.59 22.76
C THR A 160 5.38 2.02 22.14
N GLY A 161 5.37 2.50 20.90
CA GLY A 161 6.60 2.79 20.15
C GLY A 161 7.38 1.53 19.73
N LEU A 162 6.85 0.34 19.99
CA LEU A 162 7.46 -0.95 19.64
C LEU A 162 7.07 -1.39 18.23
N CYS A 163 7.90 -2.25 17.63
CA CYS A 163 7.76 -2.71 16.25
C CYS A 163 7.11 -4.09 16.19
N LEU A 164 6.30 -4.31 15.14
CA LEU A 164 5.75 -5.62 14.79
C LEU A 164 6.87 -6.61 14.47
N ASP A 165 6.93 -7.71 15.20
CA ASP A 165 8.05 -8.64 15.22
C ASP A 165 7.57 -10.10 15.04
N ALA A 166 8.24 -10.83 14.14
CA ALA A 166 8.15 -12.27 14.09
C ALA A 166 8.92 -12.86 15.28
N ARG A 167 8.18 -13.38 16.28
CA ARG A 167 8.72 -13.75 17.59
C ARG A 167 9.98 -14.60 17.47
N ASP A 168 11.01 -14.19 18.19
CA ASP A 168 12.31 -14.86 18.29
C ASP A 168 13.01 -15.08 16.93
N GLY A 169 12.62 -14.34 15.90
CA GLY A 169 13.13 -14.53 14.54
C GLY A 169 12.75 -15.87 13.92
N ALA A 170 11.69 -16.53 14.43
CA ALA A 170 11.20 -17.79 13.93
C ALA A 170 10.86 -17.72 12.43
N LYS A 171 11.03 -18.83 11.72
CA LYS A 171 10.81 -18.93 10.26
C LYS A 171 9.82 -20.02 9.85
N ASN A 172 9.12 -20.58 10.82
CA ASN A 172 8.12 -21.62 10.59
C ASN A 172 6.71 -21.05 10.62
N ASP A 173 5.82 -21.69 9.87
CA ASP A 173 4.40 -21.44 9.90
C ASP A 173 3.83 -21.50 11.32
N GLY A 174 2.88 -20.61 11.58
CA GLY A 174 2.17 -20.53 12.85
C GLY A 174 2.96 -19.86 13.97
N SER A 175 4.15 -19.34 13.68
CA SER A 175 4.93 -18.57 14.65
C SER A 175 4.21 -17.28 14.99
N VAL A 176 4.20 -16.93 16.28
CA VAL A 176 3.47 -15.77 16.78
C VAL A 176 4.11 -14.46 16.30
N VAL A 177 3.26 -13.50 15.96
CA VAL A 177 3.67 -12.11 15.79
C VAL A 177 3.42 -11.35 17.08
N GLN A 178 4.45 -10.64 17.53
CA GLN A 178 4.49 -9.89 18.77
C GLN A 178 4.92 -8.45 18.50
N GLN A 179 5.00 -7.63 19.55
CA GLN A 179 5.77 -6.40 19.48
C GLN A 179 7.13 -6.57 20.17
N TRP A 180 8.13 -5.85 19.68
CA TRP A 180 9.46 -5.85 20.25
C TRP A 180 10.17 -4.50 20.08
N THR A 181 11.26 -4.30 20.83
CA THR A 181 12.09 -3.10 20.70
C THR A 181 12.61 -3.01 19.27
N CYS A 182 12.29 -1.92 18.58
CA CYS A 182 12.74 -1.68 17.21
C CYS A 182 14.28 -1.65 17.13
N ARG A 183 14.86 -2.20 16.05
CA ARG A 183 16.31 -2.29 15.82
C ARG A 183 17.07 -3.06 16.90
N ASP A 184 16.50 -4.11 17.46
CA ASP A 184 17.23 -4.99 18.38
C ASP A 184 18.23 -5.91 17.63
N LYS A 185 18.88 -6.82 18.35
CA LYS A 185 19.83 -7.79 17.76
C LYS A 185 19.23 -8.68 16.67
N ASN A 186 17.90 -8.86 16.66
CA ASN A 186 17.15 -9.64 15.69
C ASN A 186 16.42 -8.74 14.68
N ALA A 187 16.89 -7.51 14.45
CA ALA A 187 16.19 -6.49 13.66
C ALA A 187 15.59 -6.95 12.31
N HIS A 188 16.06 -8.03 11.70
CA HIS A 188 15.48 -8.57 10.46
C HIS A 188 14.09 -9.20 10.67
N SER A 189 13.78 -9.72 11.86
CA SER A 189 12.47 -10.34 12.19
C SER A 189 11.33 -9.34 12.33
N MET A 190 11.65 -8.06 12.46
CA MET A 190 10.68 -6.96 12.55
C MET A 190 10.61 -6.12 11.26
N VAL A 191 11.30 -6.57 10.20
CA VAL A 191 11.28 -5.91 8.89
C VAL A 191 10.23 -6.57 8.03
N TRP A 192 9.35 -5.75 7.47
CA TRP A 192 8.26 -6.19 6.62
C TRP A 192 8.40 -5.53 5.25
N THR A 193 8.19 -6.29 4.19
CA THR A 193 7.96 -5.75 2.85
C THR A 193 6.46 -5.64 2.61
N ILE A 194 6.08 -4.63 1.83
CA ILE A 194 4.67 -4.37 1.49
C ILE A 194 4.43 -4.84 0.07
N GLU A 195 3.49 -5.76 -0.10
CA GLU A 195 2.99 -6.22 -1.38
C GLU A 195 1.54 -5.78 -1.55
N ARG A 196 1.06 -5.73 -2.79
CA ARG A 196 -0.35 -5.48 -3.04
C ARG A 196 -1.20 -6.64 -2.53
N GLY A 197 -2.33 -6.27 -1.93
CA GLY A 197 -3.38 -7.20 -1.58
C GLY A 197 -3.90 -7.93 -2.81
N ASP A 198 -4.20 -9.20 -2.65
CA ASP A 198 -4.64 -10.11 -3.71
C ASP A 198 -6.00 -10.76 -3.42
N PHE A 199 -6.65 -10.38 -2.32
CA PHE A 199 -8.00 -10.86 -2.00
C PHE A 199 -9.05 -10.14 -2.84
N SER A 200 -9.84 -10.89 -3.60
CA SER A 200 -10.82 -10.36 -4.56
C SER A 200 -11.94 -9.53 -3.91
N GLY A 201 -12.23 -9.77 -2.63
CA GLY A 201 -13.19 -8.99 -1.84
C GLY A 201 -12.59 -7.76 -1.15
N ALA A 202 -11.31 -7.46 -1.36
CA ALA A 202 -10.64 -6.33 -0.73
C ALA A 202 -10.79 -5.04 -1.54
N ASP A 203 -10.74 -3.89 -0.85
CA ASP A 203 -10.55 -2.62 -1.54
C ASP A 203 -9.10 -2.49 -2.06
N TRP A 204 -8.89 -1.59 -3.03
CA TRP A 204 -7.61 -1.43 -3.71
C TRP A 204 -6.45 -1.02 -2.79
N ARG A 205 -6.72 -0.53 -1.57
CA ARG A 205 -5.71 -0.17 -0.55
C ARG A 205 -5.27 -1.37 0.29
N SER A 206 -5.75 -2.56 -0.04
CA SER A 206 -5.33 -3.79 0.61
C SER A 206 -3.86 -4.08 0.34
N ILE A 207 -3.18 -4.59 1.36
CA ILE A 207 -1.76 -4.91 1.37
C ILE A 207 -1.54 -6.30 1.93
N LYS A 208 -0.44 -6.92 1.55
CA LYS A 208 0.15 -8.06 2.26
C LYS A 208 1.46 -7.60 2.88
N LEU A 209 1.74 -8.11 4.06
CA LEU A 209 2.97 -7.85 4.77
C LEU A 209 3.78 -9.13 4.78
N ARG A 210 4.92 -9.14 4.09
CA ARG A 210 5.83 -10.29 4.08
C ARG A 210 7.00 -9.99 4.99
N ASN A 211 7.27 -10.88 5.93
CA ASN A 211 8.41 -10.77 6.81
C ASN A 211 9.69 -10.97 5.99
N PHE A 212 10.63 -10.03 6.10
CA PHE A 212 11.87 -10.08 5.34
C PHE A 212 12.75 -11.28 5.75
N ASN A 213 12.84 -11.58 7.05
CA ASN A 213 13.71 -12.64 7.56
C ASN A 213 13.22 -14.06 7.23
N SER A 214 11.91 -14.30 7.25
CA SER A 214 11.33 -15.63 7.01
C SER A 214 10.76 -15.82 5.61
N GLY A 215 10.40 -14.75 4.90
CA GLY A 215 9.66 -14.81 3.64
C GLY A 215 8.17 -15.16 3.79
N LEU A 216 7.68 -15.33 5.03
CA LEU A 216 6.29 -15.65 5.35
C LEU A 216 5.42 -14.39 5.45
N CYS A 217 4.11 -14.55 5.25
CA CYS A 217 3.15 -13.46 5.31
C CYS A 217 2.59 -13.29 6.72
N LEU A 218 2.31 -12.04 7.12
CA LEU A 218 1.45 -11.74 8.26
C LEU A 218 0.07 -12.38 8.03
N ASP A 219 -0.47 -13.01 9.04
CA ASP A 219 -1.65 -13.87 8.95
C ASP A 219 -2.46 -13.81 10.24
N VAL A 220 -3.79 -13.77 10.13
CA VAL A 220 -4.69 -14.02 11.27
C VAL A 220 -4.86 -15.52 11.42
N ARG A 221 -4.51 -16.06 12.60
CA ARG A 221 -4.52 -17.51 12.84
C ARG A 221 -5.86 -18.14 12.45
N SER A 222 -5.77 -19.14 11.59
CA SER A 222 -6.91 -19.91 11.06
C SER A 222 -7.96 -19.05 10.34
N GLY A 223 -7.63 -17.82 9.94
CA GLY A 223 -8.59 -16.86 9.37
C GLY A 223 -9.76 -16.52 10.31
N SER A 224 -9.56 -16.67 11.63
CA SER A 224 -10.62 -16.44 12.61
C SER A 224 -11.13 -15.00 12.55
N SER A 225 -12.42 -14.83 12.80
CA SER A 225 -13.08 -13.53 12.99
C SER A 225 -13.41 -13.26 14.47
N ASP A 226 -12.85 -14.05 15.39
CA ASP A 226 -13.09 -13.91 16.82
C ASP A 226 -12.30 -12.73 17.41
N GLU A 227 -12.80 -12.20 18.52
CA GLU A 227 -12.02 -11.29 19.36
C GLU A 227 -10.78 -12.00 19.90
N PHE A 228 -9.67 -11.25 19.97
CA PHE A 228 -8.39 -11.72 20.48
C PHE A 228 -7.73 -12.83 19.65
N ALA A 229 -8.17 -13.06 18.40
CA ALA A 229 -7.49 -14.03 17.55
C ALA A 229 -6.03 -13.60 17.30
N GLN A 230 -5.13 -14.56 17.41
CA GLN A 230 -3.69 -14.35 17.38
C GLN A 230 -3.19 -14.03 15.97
N LEU A 231 -2.36 -12.99 15.85
CA LEU A 231 -1.58 -12.76 14.64
C LEU A 231 -0.37 -13.70 14.64
N GLN A 232 -0.10 -14.27 13.48
CA GLN A 232 0.99 -15.18 13.22
C GLN A 232 1.67 -14.81 11.90
N GLN A 233 2.80 -15.45 11.64
CA GLN A 233 3.30 -15.58 10.27
C GLN A 233 2.94 -16.97 9.74
N TYR A 234 2.66 -17.02 8.44
CA TYR A 234 2.28 -18.24 7.75
C TYR A 234 2.70 -18.16 6.29
N HIS A 235 2.85 -19.31 5.62
CA HIS A 235 3.17 -19.31 4.20
C HIS A 235 2.17 -18.46 3.42
N CYS A 236 2.69 -17.69 2.48
CA CYS A 236 1.88 -16.79 1.70
C CYS A 236 0.96 -17.59 0.77
N THR A 237 -0.33 -17.27 0.81
CA THR A 237 -1.37 -17.87 -0.02
C THR A 237 -2.03 -16.81 -0.87
N SER A 238 -2.57 -17.20 -2.03
CA SER A 238 -3.30 -16.30 -2.92
C SER A 238 -4.75 -16.18 -2.49
N ASN A 239 -5.34 -15.00 -2.72
CA ASN A 239 -6.76 -14.73 -2.47
C ASN A 239 -7.21 -15.12 -1.03
N ASN A 240 -6.37 -14.84 -0.03
CA ASN A 240 -6.64 -15.17 1.36
C ASN A 240 -6.87 -13.89 2.18
N ALA A 241 -8.10 -13.72 2.66
CA ALA A 241 -8.50 -12.56 3.45
C ALA A 241 -7.75 -12.45 4.80
N ALA A 242 -7.25 -13.56 5.36
CA ALA A 242 -6.47 -13.57 6.60
C ALA A 242 -5.07 -12.94 6.45
N GLN A 243 -4.56 -12.85 5.22
CA GLN A 243 -3.23 -12.31 4.87
C GLN A 243 -3.31 -10.96 4.14
N ASN A 244 -4.51 -10.39 4.07
CA ASN A 244 -4.79 -9.12 3.43
C ASN A 244 -5.22 -8.10 4.49
N PHE A 245 -4.60 -6.91 4.46
CA PHE A 245 -4.75 -5.88 5.48
C PHE A 245 -4.92 -4.51 4.85
N ARG A 246 -5.48 -3.56 5.59
CA ARG A 246 -5.54 -2.16 5.16
C ARG A 246 -5.37 -1.24 6.35
N GLN A 247 -4.86 -0.04 6.12
CA GLN A 247 -4.95 1.01 7.13
C GLN A 247 -6.36 1.62 7.17
N GLY A 248 -6.82 1.99 8.37
CA GLY A 248 -8.08 2.70 8.57
C GLY A 248 -8.15 4.03 7.81
N ALA A 249 -9.37 4.49 7.51
CA ALA A 249 -9.63 5.75 6.80
C ALA A 249 -9.14 6.99 7.59
N PRO A 250 -8.85 8.14 6.93
CA PRO A 250 -8.42 9.39 7.58
C PRO A 250 -9.42 9.94 8.58
#